data_AF-A0A4Q7SJI9-F1
#
_entry.id   AF-A0A4Q7SJI9-F1
#
_cell.length_a   1.000
_cell.length_b   1.000
_cell.length_c   1.000
_cell.angle_alpha   90.00
_cell.angle_beta   90.00
_cell.angle_gamma   90.00
#
_symmetry.space_group_name_H-M   'P 1'
#
loop_
_entity.id
_entity.type
_entity.pdbx_description
1 polymer ?
#
loop_
_entity_poly.entity_id
_entity_poly.type
_entity_poly.pdbx_seq_one_letter_code
_entity_poly.pdbx_strand_id
1 'polypeptide(L)'
;MRRRASGRRNRSPPHRPVWRGKQTVRLRGSIHESELRARQARTTNIWSYGRLSRRTCKQALSVALWSLLEHEQHLPASDLAGKIMGIRKFAPLSVAAIISLAAACPAQDLSRELSGGVRAKTPDNAYMKPSDKVRITLQAYGTCLIKDNRRQVESFLETWPDSPNYNSMVRRVASNNCIASGDLRMTSSFLRGALYVGLYKIDYKDSPASVSKAPINFGLQMTDASTPNTKVYVSRMLFADCVVRRAAEESRRLVLTTPASKDEDLALSKLLPFLGPCIPQGQNVQFDKTVLSGILAEALYREARSANAER
;
A
#
# COMPACT_ATOMS: atom_id res chain seq x y z
N MET A 1 -54.63 -33.29 57.61
CA MET A 1 -54.92 -32.20 56.64
C MET A 1 -53.68 -31.33 56.43
N ARG A 2 -53.24 -31.25 55.16
CA ARG A 2 -52.39 -30.26 54.46
C ARG A 2 -51.28 -29.50 55.24
N ARG A 3 -50.02 -29.90 55.04
CA ARG A 3 -48.84 -29.03 55.16
C ARG A 3 -48.48 -28.46 53.78
N ARG A 4 -48.45 -27.13 53.65
CA ARG A 4 -47.98 -26.40 52.45
C ARG A 4 -46.46 -26.21 52.55
N ALA A 5 -45.71 -26.71 51.58
CA ALA A 5 -44.30 -26.41 51.40
C ALA A 5 -44.15 -25.19 50.47
N SER A 6 -43.52 -24.12 50.94
CA SER A 6 -43.19 -22.94 50.13
C SER A 6 -41.81 -23.13 49.47
N GLY A 7 -41.80 -23.41 48.17
CA GLY A 7 -40.59 -23.41 47.35
C GLY A 7 -40.21 -22.00 46.91
N ARG A 8 -39.15 -21.42 47.48
CA ARG A 8 -38.49 -20.21 46.94
C ARG A 8 -37.66 -20.61 45.72
N ARG A 9 -38.05 -20.14 44.54
CA ARG A 9 -37.25 -20.22 43.30
C ARG A 9 -36.22 -19.10 43.30
N ASN A 10 -34.94 -19.47 43.33
CA ASN A 10 -33.82 -18.55 43.14
C ASN A 10 -33.73 -18.23 41.63
N ARG A 11 -34.14 -17.03 41.22
CA ARG A 11 -33.98 -16.53 39.85
C ARG A 11 -32.72 -15.67 39.82
N SER A 12 -31.61 -16.23 39.34
CA SER A 12 -30.42 -15.45 39.00
C SER A 12 -30.74 -14.54 37.80
N PRO A 13 -30.35 -13.25 37.83
CA PRO A 13 -30.57 -12.35 36.71
C PRO A 13 -29.66 -12.69 35.52
N PRO A 14 -30.11 -12.45 34.28
CA PRO A 14 -29.30 -12.68 33.09
C PRO A 14 -28.14 -11.67 33.03
N HIS A 15 -26.92 -12.17 33.10
CA HIS A 15 -25.71 -11.41 32.79
C HIS A 15 -25.77 -10.95 31.33
N ARG A 16 -25.96 -9.65 31.10
CA ARG A 16 -25.73 -9.04 29.79
C ARG A 16 -24.22 -8.88 29.57
N PRO A 17 -23.64 -9.41 28.48
CA PRO A 17 -22.25 -9.14 28.17
C PRO A 17 -22.07 -7.66 27.81
N VAL A 18 -21.30 -6.95 28.64
CA VAL A 18 -20.85 -5.59 28.36
C VAL A 18 -19.70 -5.68 27.35
N TRP A 19 -20.00 -5.49 26.07
CA TRP A 19 -19.00 -5.39 25.00
C TRP A 19 -18.22 -4.07 25.15
N ARG A 20 -17.06 -4.10 25.81
CA ARG A 20 -16.14 -2.96 25.89
C ARG A 20 -15.25 -2.87 24.65
N GLY A 21 -15.27 -1.71 24.01
CA GLY A 21 -14.09 -1.11 23.37
C GLY A 21 -13.83 -1.49 21.90
N LYS A 22 -14.57 -0.90 20.96
CA LYS A 22 -14.03 -0.70 19.60
C LYS A 22 -12.84 0.25 19.71
N GLN A 23 -11.62 -0.28 19.65
CA GLN A 23 -10.39 0.50 19.71
C GLN A 23 -10.25 1.30 18.40
N THR A 24 -10.51 2.60 18.48
CA THR A 24 -10.28 3.53 17.36
C THR A 24 -8.93 4.20 17.56
N VAL A 25 -8.01 3.99 16.63
CA VAL A 25 -6.81 4.84 16.56
C VAL A 25 -7.26 6.20 16.05
N ARG A 26 -7.09 7.24 16.86
CA ARG A 26 -7.36 8.63 16.47
C ARG A 26 -6.04 9.32 16.20
N LEU A 27 -5.72 9.49 14.93
CA LEU A 27 -4.63 10.33 14.48
C LEU A 27 -5.14 11.75 14.36
N ARG A 28 -4.70 12.63 15.28
CA ARG A 28 -5.07 14.04 15.27
C ARG A 28 -4.05 14.79 14.44
N GLY A 29 -4.45 15.29 13.28
CA GLY A 29 -3.63 16.22 12.51
C GLY A 29 -3.62 17.58 13.20
N SER A 30 -2.60 17.86 14.01
CA SER A 30 -2.36 19.21 14.53
C SER A 30 -1.81 20.08 13.40
N ILE A 31 -2.68 20.72 12.64
CA ILE A 31 -2.30 21.90 11.87
C ILE A 31 -2.81 23.10 12.68
N HIS A 32 -1.87 23.88 13.19
CA HIS A 32 -2.11 25.20 13.75
C HIS A 32 -2.58 26.12 12.60
N GLU A 33 -3.90 26.13 12.36
CA GLU A 33 -4.55 26.90 11.29
C GLU A 33 -4.34 28.42 11.47
N SER A 34 -3.97 28.85 12.68
CA SER A 34 -3.66 30.24 13.02
C SER A 34 -2.27 30.73 12.57
N GLU A 35 -1.26 29.86 12.39
CA GLU A 35 0.08 30.29 11.97
C GLU A 35 0.23 30.42 10.44
N LEU A 36 -0.56 29.67 9.67
CA LEU A 36 -0.55 29.75 8.20
C LEU A 36 -1.16 31.07 7.69
N ARG A 37 -2.19 31.61 8.36
CA ARG A 37 -2.74 32.94 8.02
C ARG A 37 -1.77 34.09 8.36
N ALA A 38 -0.92 33.93 9.37
CA ALA A 38 0.06 34.95 9.75
C ALA A 38 1.27 35.04 8.81
N ARG A 39 1.61 33.96 8.07
CA ARG A 39 2.67 33.97 7.04
C ARG A 39 2.20 34.41 5.66
N GLN A 40 0.92 34.23 5.34
CA GLN A 40 0.35 34.63 4.04
C GLN A 40 0.11 36.15 3.90
N ALA A 41 0.04 36.88 5.01
CA ALA A 41 -0.08 38.35 5.01
C ALA A 41 1.26 39.11 4.90
N ARG A 42 2.40 38.41 4.78
CA ARG A 42 3.74 39.04 4.80
C ARG A 42 4.59 38.88 3.53
N THR A 43 4.00 38.40 2.43
CA THR A 43 4.71 38.19 1.14
C THR A 43 4.01 38.78 -0.09
N THR A 44 3.04 39.67 0.09
CA THR A 44 2.54 40.51 -1.02
C THR A 44 3.38 41.78 -1.11
N ASN A 45 4.53 41.70 -1.77
CA ASN A 45 5.09 42.74 -2.62
C ASN A 45 6.44 42.26 -3.18
N ILE A 46 6.68 42.61 -4.45
CA ILE A 46 7.92 42.45 -5.23
C ILE A 46 8.05 41.10 -6.00
N TRP A 47 8.32 41.25 -7.31
CA TRP A 47 8.58 40.24 -8.36
C TRP A 47 7.43 39.91 -9.33
N SER A 48 7.03 40.94 -10.08
CA SER A 48 6.57 40.84 -11.47
C SER A 48 7.77 40.78 -12.42
N TYR A 49 8.26 39.58 -12.73
CA TYR A 49 9.07 39.31 -13.94
C TYR A 49 8.73 37.93 -14.50
N GLY A 50 8.77 37.83 -15.83
CA GLY A 50 8.07 36.84 -16.65
C GLY A 50 8.26 35.38 -16.27
N ARG A 51 7.14 34.69 -16.07
CA ARG A 51 7.07 33.24 -15.87
C ARG A 51 7.11 32.55 -17.24
N LEU A 52 8.31 32.43 -17.83
CA LEU A 52 8.53 31.49 -18.93
C LEU A 52 8.25 30.07 -18.39
N SER A 53 7.27 29.39 -18.98
CA SER A 53 6.83 28.05 -18.60
C SER A 53 7.97 27.04 -18.73
N ARG A 54 8.34 26.37 -17.62
CA ARG A 54 9.37 25.31 -17.57
C ARG A 54 9.09 24.10 -18.47
N ARG A 55 7.92 24.04 -19.15
CA ARG A 55 7.68 23.08 -20.23
C ARG A 55 8.59 23.30 -21.43
N THR A 56 9.01 24.54 -21.71
CA THR A 56 9.88 24.84 -22.86
C THR A 56 11.32 24.37 -22.66
N CYS A 57 11.83 24.35 -21.43
CA CYS A 57 13.21 23.93 -21.16
C CYS A 57 13.41 22.41 -21.30
N LYS A 58 12.42 21.60 -20.89
CA LYS A 58 12.45 20.13 -21.12
C LYS A 58 12.29 19.78 -22.60
N GLN A 59 11.44 20.49 -23.34
CA GLN A 59 11.29 20.26 -24.79
C GLN A 59 12.54 20.67 -25.56
N ALA A 60 13.22 21.77 -25.21
CA ALA A 60 14.46 22.18 -25.87
C ALA A 60 15.60 21.17 -25.70
N LEU A 61 15.77 20.59 -24.50
CA LEU A 61 16.79 19.56 -24.25
C LEU A 61 16.48 18.22 -24.94
N SER A 62 15.21 17.88 -25.08
CA SER A 62 14.79 16.64 -25.76
C SER A 62 15.05 16.70 -27.28
N VAL A 63 14.74 17.84 -27.91
CA VAL A 63 14.97 18.04 -29.36
C VAL A 63 16.46 18.12 -29.68
N ALA A 64 17.27 18.74 -28.81
CA ALA A 64 18.72 18.81 -28.97
C ALA A 64 19.39 17.43 -28.83
N LEU A 65 18.94 16.58 -27.88
CA LEU A 65 19.46 15.22 -27.74
C LEU A 65 19.01 14.28 -28.87
N TRP A 66 17.79 14.46 -29.38
CA TRP A 66 17.29 13.63 -30.49
C TRP A 66 18.00 13.96 -31.82
N SER A 67 18.27 15.26 -32.08
CA SER A 67 19.00 15.69 -33.28
C SER A 67 20.48 15.24 -33.31
N LEU A 68 21.08 14.97 -32.14
CA LEU A 68 22.45 14.45 -32.03
C LEU A 68 22.52 12.92 -32.18
N LEU A 69 21.42 12.20 -31.96
CA LEU A 69 21.40 10.73 -32.10
C LEU A 69 21.03 10.25 -33.51
N GLU A 70 20.39 11.09 -34.31
CA GLU A 70 19.84 10.69 -35.62
C GLU A 70 20.83 10.78 -36.78
N HIS A 71 22.10 11.12 -36.50
CA HIS A 71 23.14 11.27 -37.52
C HIS A 71 24.06 10.03 -37.70
N GLU A 72 23.72 8.88 -37.09
CA GLU A 72 24.57 7.66 -37.12
C GLU A 72 23.92 6.38 -37.69
N GLN A 73 22.83 6.45 -38.47
CA GLN A 73 22.21 5.23 -39.01
C GLN A 73 22.01 5.24 -40.53
N HIS A 74 23.11 5.12 -41.28
CA HIS A 74 23.10 4.47 -42.59
C HIS A 74 24.48 3.83 -42.86
N LEU A 75 24.71 2.64 -42.33
CA LEU A 75 25.73 1.72 -42.84
C LEU A 75 25.12 0.32 -43.00
N PRO A 76 25.06 -0.23 -44.23
CA PRO A 76 24.56 -1.58 -44.47
C PRO A 76 25.56 -2.64 -44.00
N ALA A 77 25.05 -3.63 -43.27
CA ALA A 77 25.79 -4.80 -42.80
C ALA A 77 25.92 -5.84 -43.93
N SER A 78 26.91 -5.69 -44.80
CA SER A 78 27.31 -6.76 -45.72
C SER A 78 28.70 -6.51 -46.31
N ASP A 79 29.74 -6.61 -45.48
CA ASP A 79 31.09 -7.06 -45.87
C ASP A 79 32.02 -6.76 -44.71
N LEU A 80 32.67 -7.77 -44.12
CA LEU A 80 33.93 -7.62 -43.37
C LEU A 80 34.46 -9.00 -42.93
N ALA A 81 34.70 -9.86 -43.91
CA ALA A 81 35.73 -10.88 -43.80
C ALA A 81 36.87 -10.47 -44.74
N GLY A 82 37.92 -9.89 -44.16
CA GLY A 82 39.20 -9.71 -44.85
C GLY A 82 39.54 -8.27 -45.20
N LYS A 83 40.14 -7.54 -44.25
CA LYS A 83 41.36 -6.77 -44.52
C LYS A 83 41.99 -6.27 -43.22
N ILE A 84 42.95 -7.06 -42.76
CA ILE A 84 44.05 -6.61 -41.92
C ILE A 84 45.05 -5.90 -42.87
N MET A 85 45.39 -4.66 -42.54
CA MET A 85 46.68 -3.96 -42.73
C MET A 85 46.55 -2.54 -43.27
N GLY A 86 47.01 -1.59 -42.45
CA GLY A 86 47.62 -0.34 -42.91
C GLY A 86 46.91 0.92 -42.44
N ILE A 87 47.71 1.96 -42.15
CA ILE A 87 47.37 3.33 -41.69
C ILE A 87 47.37 3.41 -40.15
N ARG A 88 48.51 3.55 -39.47
CA ARG A 88 49.52 4.63 -39.46
C ARG A 88 48.92 6.05 -39.37
N LYS A 89 49.02 6.60 -38.15
CA LYS A 89 49.19 8.02 -37.77
C LYS A 89 48.04 8.98 -38.10
N PHE A 90 47.17 9.25 -37.11
CA PHE A 90 46.54 10.56 -36.96
C PHE A 90 46.64 11.07 -35.52
N ALA A 91 46.93 12.36 -35.43
CA ALA A 91 47.38 13.13 -34.28
C ALA A 91 46.26 13.45 -33.27
N PRO A 92 46.60 13.79 -32.02
CA PRO A 92 45.64 14.23 -31.01
C PRO A 92 45.29 15.70 -31.22
N LEU A 93 44.02 16.00 -31.51
CA LEU A 93 43.51 17.37 -31.57
C LEU A 93 42.32 17.51 -30.62
N SER A 94 42.65 18.07 -29.45
CA SER A 94 41.86 19.03 -28.67
C SER A 94 40.33 18.91 -28.67
N VAL A 95 39.78 18.23 -27.65
CA VAL A 95 38.41 18.47 -27.16
C VAL A 95 38.49 18.87 -25.69
N ALA A 96 38.98 20.10 -25.46
CA ALA A 96 38.95 20.75 -24.15
C ALA A 96 38.29 22.11 -24.35
N ALA A 97 36.97 22.21 -24.12
CA ALA A 97 36.25 23.46 -23.77
C ALA A 97 34.70 23.31 -23.81
N ILE A 98 34.10 22.35 -23.10
CA ILE A 98 32.66 22.45 -22.74
C ILE A 98 32.43 21.86 -21.34
N ILE A 99 33.04 22.47 -20.32
CA ILE A 99 32.73 22.17 -18.91
C ILE A 99 32.70 23.51 -18.19
N SER A 100 31.53 24.15 -18.00
CA SER A 100 31.36 25.21 -16.98
C SER A 100 29.95 25.80 -16.74
N LEU A 101 28.85 25.38 -17.41
CA LEU A 101 27.52 26.03 -17.21
C LEU A 101 26.42 25.14 -16.59
N ALA A 102 26.70 24.43 -15.48
CA ALA A 102 25.69 23.60 -14.81
C ALA A 102 25.59 23.79 -13.28
N ALA A 103 26.04 24.91 -12.72
CA ALA A 103 26.08 25.11 -11.28
C ALA A 103 25.24 26.32 -10.81
N ALA A 104 23.90 26.20 -10.83
CA ALA A 104 23.01 27.00 -9.95
C ALA A 104 21.52 26.61 -10.05
N CYS A 105 21.18 25.31 -10.07
CA CYS A 105 19.81 24.91 -9.74
C CYS A 105 19.77 24.43 -8.29
N PRO A 106 19.04 25.10 -7.38
CA PRO A 106 18.80 24.58 -6.03
C PRO A 106 17.99 23.29 -6.14
N ALA A 107 18.68 22.15 -6.17
CA ALA A 107 18.10 20.83 -6.37
C ALA A 107 17.62 20.17 -5.07
N GLN A 108 17.72 20.84 -3.92
CA GLN A 108 17.57 20.19 -2.62
C GLN A 108 16.12 20.04 -2.13
N ASP A 109 15.16 20.83 -2.65
CA ASP A 109 13.77 20.78 -2.16
C ASP A 109 12.87 19.83 -2.97
N LEU A 110 13.19 19.59 -4.25
CA LEU A 110 12.36 18.73 -5.11
C LEU A 110 12.49 17.23 -4.77
N SER A 111 13.66 16.81 -4.27
CA SER A 111 13.89 15.41 -3.91
C SER A 111 13.08 14.98 -2.69
N ARG A 112 12.72 15.89 -1.79
CA ARG A 112 11.94 15.55 -0.59
C ARG A 112 10.45 15.37 -0.91
N GLU A 113 9.93 16.15 -1.85
CA GLU A 113 8.55 16.02 -2.36
C GLU A 113 8.38 14.79 -3.28
N LEU A 114 9.46 14.35 -3.95
CA LEU A 114 9.47 13.12 -4.75
C LEU A 114 9.75 11.86 -3.93
N SER A 115 10.50 11.95 -2.83
CA SER A 115 10.84 10.79 -1.98
C SER A 115 9.78 10.50 -0.91
N GLY A 116 9.07 11.52 -0.42
CA GLY A 116 7.94 11.35 0.49
C GLY A 116 6.74 10.81 -0.29
N GLY A 117 6.32 9.57 -0.03
CA GLY A 117 5.14 8.99 -0.69
C GLY A 117 3.93 9.93 -0.66
N VAL A 118 3.09 9.87 -1.70
CA VAL A 118 1.88 10.70 -1.81
C VAL A 118 1.03 10.53 -0.53
N ARG A 119 0.87 11.63 0.21
CA ARG A 119 0.04 11.65 1.43
C ARG A 119 -1.39 11.30 1.08
N ALA A 120 -2.05 10.51 1.92
CA ALA A 120 -3.43 10.10 1.74
C ALA A 120 -4.35 11.32 1.80
N LYS A 121 -5.07 11.58 0.70
CA LYS A 121 -6.10 12.60 0.61
C LYS A 121 -7.43 11.92 0.31
N THR A 122 -8.47 12.31 1.05
CA THR A 122 -9.83 11.86 0.77
C THR A 122 -10.29 12.42 -0.58
N PRO A 123 -10.79 11.57 -1.51
CA PRO A 123 -11.28 12.04 -2.79
C PRO A 123 -12.43 13.04 -2.63
N ASP A 124 -12.30 14.19 -3.29
CA ASP A 124 -13.33 15.23 -3.32
C ASP A 124 -14.27 15.05 -4.51
N ASN A 125 -14.94 13.89 -4.55
CA ASN A 125 -15.95 13.59 -5.57
C ASN A 125 -17.31 13.43 -4.90
N ALA A 126 -18.26 14.32 -5.20
CA ALA A 126 -19.60 14.31 -4.61
C ALA A 126 -20.41 13.05 -4.93
N TYR A 127 -20.14 12.40 -6.07
CA TYR A 127 -20.85 11.21 -6.53
C TYR A 127 -20.32 9.89 -5.93
N MET A 128 -19.19 9.93 -5.23
CA MET A 128 -18.59 8.75 -4.62
C MET A 128 -19.19 8.47 -3.23
N LYS A 129 -19.56 7.22 -2.97
CA LYS A 129 -20.09 6.81 -1.66
C LYS A 129 -19.05 7.08 -0.55
N PRO A 130 -19.48 7.47 0.67
CA PRO A 130 -18.55 7.70 1.78
C PRO A 130 -17.65 6.50 2.10
N SER A 131 -18.18 5.28 2.01
CA SER A 131 -17.40 4.05 2.22
C SER A 131 -16.27 3.90 1.20
N ASP A 132 -16.51 4.27 -0.06
CA ASP A 132 -15.53 4.15 -1.14
C ASP A 132 -14.41 5.18 -0.99
N LYS A 133 -14.76 6.42 -0.59
CA LYS A 133 -13.78 7.45 -0.24
C LYS A 133 -12.82 6.94 0.85
N VAL A 134 -13.37 6.34 1.91
CA VAL A 134 -12.56 5.78 3.01
C VAL A 134 -11.63 4.67 2.52
N ARG A 135 -12.10 3.77 1.66
CA ARG A 135 -11.28 2.66 1.11
C ARG A 135 -10.11 3.16 0.28
N ILE A 136 -10.34 4.17 -0.57
CA ILE A 136 -9.29 4.81 -1.37
C ILE A 136 -8.28 5.50 -0.44
N THR A 137 -8.75 6.32 0.51
CA THR A 137 -7.87 6.99 1.48
C THR A 137 -7.03 5.99 2.27
N LEU A 138 -7.64 4.89 2.72
CA LEU A 138 -6.98 3.87 3.53
C LEU A 138 -5.87 3.15 2.74
N GLN A 139 -6.11 2.79 1.48
CA GLN A 139 -5.05 2.19 0.63
C GLN A 139 -3.91 3.16 0.35
N ALA A 140 -4.23 4.44 0.06
CA ALA A 140 -3.22 5.47 -0.12
C ALA A 140 -2.39 5.67 1.17
N TYR A 141 -3.05 5.64 2.33
CA TYR A 141 -2.42 5.76 3.64
C TYR A 141 -1.45 4.61 3.90
N GLY A 142 -1.88 3.35 3.71
CA GLY A 142 -1.00 2.19 3.85
C GLY A 142 0.23 2.27 2.94
N THR A 143 0.03 2.67 1.68
CA THR A 143 1.14 2.87 0.72
C THR A 143 2.13 3.94 1.19
N CYS A 144 1.63 5.07 1.70
CA CYS A 144 2.49 6.12 2.24
C CYS A 144 3.31 5.60 3.44
N LEU A 145 2.70 4.89 4.38
CA LEU A 145 3.40 4.35 5.56
C LEU A 145 4.55 3.40 5.19
N ILE A 146 4.34 2.56 4.17
CA ILE A 146 5.40 1.66 3.67
C ILE A 146 6.56 2.45 3.08
N LYS A 147 6.27 3.49 2.29
CA LYS A 147 7.29 4.35 1.68
C LYS A 147 8.04 5.20 2.72
N ASP A 148 7.34 5.64 3.77
CA ASP A 148 7.91 6.43 4.87
C ASP A 148 8.82 5.57 5.76
N ASN A 149 8.36 4.40 6.20
CA ASN A 149 9.12 3.54 7.11
C ASN A 149 8.78 2.04 6.98
N ARG A 150 9.22 1.44 5.87
CA ARG A 150 9.01 0.01 5.58
C ARG A 150 9.42 -0.93 6.72
N ARG A 151 10.58 -0.70 7.34
CA ARG A 151 11.08 -1.56 8.43
C ARG A 151 10.15 -1.60 9.63
N GLN A 152 9.61 -0.44 10.04
CA GLN A 152 8.62 -0.40 11.13
C GLN A 152 7.30 -1.06 10.73
N VAL A 153 6.86 -0.89 9.48
CA VAL A 153 5.68 -1.58 8.95
C VAL A 153 5.86 -3.09 9.03
N GLU A 154 6.96 -3.64 8.51
CA GLU A 154 7.22 -5.07 8.52
C GLU A 154 7.28 -5.62 9.96
N SER A 155 7.95 -4.92 10.88
CA SER A 155 7.98 -5.29 12.30
C SER A 155 6.59 -5.30 12.95
N PHE A 156 5.70 -4.35 12.60
CA PHE A 156 4.30 -4.40 13.03
C PHE A 156 3.55 -5.59 12.44
N LEU A 157 3.78 -5.92 11.16
CA LEU A 157 3.09 -7.02 10.49
C LEU A 157 3.50 -8.41 11.01
N GLU A 158 4.71 -8.52 11.55
CA GLU A 158 5.21 -9.68 12.31
C GLU A 158 4.58 -9.79 13.70
N THR A 159 4.04 -8.70 14.24
CA THR A 159 3.37 -8.70 15.55
C THR A 159 1.94 -9.24 15.43
N TRP A 160 1.58 -10.19 16.29
CA TRP A 160 0.26 -10.81 16.30
C TRP A 160 -0.83 -9.88 16.80
N PRO A 161 -2.05 -9.94 16.19
CA PRO A 161 -3.25 -9.38 16.79
C PRO A 161 -3.39 -9.87 18.25
N ASP A 162 -3.87 -9.00 19.13
CA ASP A 162 -4.05 -9.25 20.58
C ASP A 162 -2.78 -9.48 21.42
N SER A 163 -1.58 -9.52 20.83
CA SER A 163 -0.36 -9.56 21.64
C SER A 163 -0.23 -8.31 22.53
N PRO A 164 0.42 -8.39 23.70
CA PRO A 164 0.60 -7.23 24.60
C PRO A 164 1.24 -6.02 23.91
N ASN A 165 2.10 -6.26 22.92
CA ASN A 165 2.80 -5.23 22.16
C ASN A 165 2.05 -4.75 20.91
N TYR A 166 0.95 -5.39 20.50
CA TYR A 166 0.26 -5.05 19.25
C TYR A 166 -0.14 -3.58 19.19
N ASN A 167 -0.72 -3.07 20.28
CA ASN A 167 -1.18 -1.68 20.33
C ASN A 167 -0.04 -0.65 20.36
N SER A 168 1.11 -0.99 20.93
CA SER A 168 2.28 -0.10 20.88
C SER A 168 2.86 -0.06 19.46
N MET A 169 2.90 -1.19 18.76
CA MET A 169 3.34 -1.27 17.37
C MET A 169 2.39 -0.53 16.41
N VAL A 170 1.08 -0.65 16.58
CA VAL A 170 0.10 0.14 15.81
C VAL A 170 0.36 1.64 15.95
N ARG A 171 0.61 2.14 17.18
CA ARG A 171 0.90 3.56 17.41
C ARG A 171 2.21 4.02 16.80
N ARG A 172 3.22 3.14 16.71
CA ARG A 172 4.51 3.46 16.09
C ARG A 172 4.41 3.59 14.58
N VAL A 173 3.66 2.67 13.95
CA VAL A 173 3.47 2.67 12.49
C VAL A 173 2.47 3.72 12.02
N ALA A 174 1.46 4.03 12.83
CA ALA A 174 0.47 5.05 12.49
C ALA A 174 1.08 6.47 12.57
N SER A 175 1.26 7.11 11.41
CA SER A 175 1.85 8.45 11.28
C SER A 175 0.89 9.48 10.70
N ASN A 176 0.90 10.70 11.25
CA ASN A 176 0.18 11.87 10.71
C ASN A 176 0.80 12.41 9.42
N ASN A 177 2.10 12.14 9.19
CA ASN A 177 2.79 12.62 8.00
C ASN A 177 2.19 12.04 6.72
N CYS A 178 1.51 10.90 6.81
CA CYS A 178 0.85 10.25 5.69
C CYS A 178 -0.60 10.67 5.43
N ILE A 179 -1.13 11.67 6.15
CA ILE A 179 -2.49 12.20 5.93
C ILE A 179 -2.37 13.63 5.42
N ALA A 180 -2.91 13.94 4.24
CA ALA A 180 -2.83 15.27 3.66
C ALA A 180 -3.74 16.29 4.38
N SER A 181 -4.91 15.85 4.85
CA SER A 181 -5.92 16.69 5.48
C SER A 181 -6.89 15.88 6.33
N GLY A 182 -7.41 16.48 7.40
CA GLY A 182 -8.42 15.88 8.28
C GLY A 182 -7.86 14.86 9.27
N ASP A 183 -8.78 14.12 9.92
CA ASP A 183 -8.46 13.03 10.85
C ASP A 183 -8.81 11.69 10.21
N LEU A 184 -7.90 10.71 10.31
CA LEU A 184 -8.17 9.34 9.89
C LEU A 184 -8.37 8.46 11.13
N ARG A 185 -9.54 7.81 11.20
CA ARG A 185 -9.86 6.84 12.26
C ARG A 185 -10.11 5.47 11.64
N MET A 186 -9.43 4.47 12.17
CA MET A 186 -9.58 3.10 11.70
C MET A 186 -9.33 2.11 12.83
N THR A 187 -9.74 0.87 12.60
CA THR A 187 -9.33 -0.27 13.41
C THR A 187 -7.95 -0.75 12.98
N SER A 188 -7.23 -1.39 13.88
CA SER A 188 -5.92 -2.00 13.57
C SER A 188 -6.00 -3.06 12.47
N SER A 189 -7.11 -3.79 12.35
CA SER A 189 -7.32 -4.75 11.26
C SER A 189 -7.40 -4.08 9.89
N PHE A 190 -8.04 -2.90 9.79
CA PHE A 190 -8.08 -2.13 8.54
C PHE A 190 -6.71 -1.57 8.18
N LEU A 191 -5.95 -1.08 9.17
CA LEU A 191 -4.57 -0.66 8.95
C LEU A 191 -3.72 -1.82 8.42
N ARG A 192 -3.76 -2.97 9.08
CA ARG A 192 -3.02 -4.18 8.67
C ARG A 192 -3.35 -4.60 7.24
N GLY A 193 -4.64 -4.69 6.90
CA GLY A 193 -5.07 -5.01 5.54
C GLY A 193 -4.58 -4.00 4.50
N ALA A 194 -4.63 -2.70 4.82
CA ALA A 194 -4.13 -1.65 3.93
C ALA A 194 -2.62 -1.73 3.68
N LEU A 195 -1.85 -2.10 4.72
CA LEU A 195 -0.41 -2.29 4.61
C LEU A 195 -0.07 -3.50 3.73
N TYR A 196 -0.78 -4.63 3.85
CA TYR A 196 -0.54 -5.76 2.95
C TYR A 196 -0.95 -5.47 1.51
N VAL A 197 -2.05 -4.76 1.28
CA VAL A 197 -2.41 -4.29 -0.08
C VAL A 197 -1.29 -3.42 -0.66
N GLY A 198 -0.77 -2.48 0.14
CA GLY A 198 0.34 -1.62 -0.27
C GLY A 198 1.62 -2.40 -0.56
N LEU A 199 2.03 -3.31 0.33
CA LEU A 199 3.23 -4.13 0.16
C LEU A 199 3.15 -5.00 -1.09
N TYR A 200 2.00 -5.65 -1.30
CA TYR A 200 1.78 -6.46 -2.49
C TYR A 200 1.83 -5.63 -3.78
N LYS A 201 1.20 -4.44 -3.78
CA LYS A 201 1.25 -3.50 -4.92
C LYS A 201 2.66 -2.97 -5.19
N ILE A 202 3.50 -2.81 -4.17
CA ILE A 202 4.88 -2.31 -4.33
C ILE A 202 5.79 -3.42 -4.85
N ASP A 203 5.71 -4.62 -4.28
CA ASP A 203 6.69 -5.68 -4.55
C ASP A 203 6.32 -6.60 -5.71
N TYR A 204 5.02 -6.80 -5.95
CA TYR A 204 4.52 -7.86 -6.83
C TYR A 204 3.55 -7.38 -7.92
N LYS A 205 3.40 -6.06 -8.12
CA LYS A 205 2.53 -5.52 -9.19
C LYS A 205 3.05 -5.84 -10.59
N ASP A 206 4.36 -5.77 -10.81
CA ASP A 206 4.93 -5.96 -12.14
C ASP A 206 5.42 -7.41 -12.36
N SER A 207 5.69 -8.14 -11.28
CA SER A 207 6.06 -9.55 -11.32
C SER A 207 5.15 -10.36 -10.40
N PRO A 208 4.17 -11.11 -10.94
CA PRO A 208 3.32 -11.96 -10.11
C PRO A 208 4.17 -13.04 -9.45
N ALA A 209 4.13 -13.10 -8.12
CA ALA A 209 4.79 -14.17 -7.41
C ALA A 209 4.03 -15.49 -7.55
N SER A 210 4.80 -16.58 -7.58
CA SER A 210 4.26 -17.93 -7.42
C SER A 210 3.69 -18.10 -6.01
N VAL A 211 2.75 -19.03 -5.86
CA VAL A 211 2.27 -19.51 -4.55
C VAL A 211 3.27 -20.53 -4.02
N SER A 212 3.49 -20.55 -2.70
CA SER A 212 4.42 -21.47 -2.02
C SER A 212 4.02 -22.92 -2.28
N LYS A 213 4.99 -23.84 -2.36
CA LYS A 213 4.67 -25.27 -2.46
C LYS A 213 3.99 -25.77 -1.19
N ALA A 214 4.55 -25.42 -0.03
CA ALA A 214 4.00 -25.77 1.27
C ALA A 214 2.92 -24.76 1.73
N PRO A 215 1.77 -25.24 2.27
CA PRO A 215 0.76 -24.37 2.88
C PRO A 215 1.32 -23.55 4.04
N ILE A 216 0.90 -22.29 4.14
CA ILE A 216 1.30 -21.42 5.24
C ILE A 216 0.53 -21.80 6.49
N ASN A 217 1.26 -22.03 7.58
CA ASN A 217 0.63 -22.31 8.87
C ASN A 217 0.43 -21.03 9.68
N PHE A 218 -0.78 -20.48 9.62
CA PHE A 218 -1.16 -19.28 10.37
C PHE A 218 -1.33 -19.51 11.88
N GLY A 219 -1.37 -20.77 12.34
CA GLY A 219 -1.58 -21.12 13.75
C GLY A 219 -0.30 -21.38 14.54
N LEU A 220 0.76 -21.88 13.90
CA LEU A 220 1.99 -22.32 14.59
C LEU A 220 2.72 -21.21 15.35
N GLN A 221 2.51 -19.96 14.97
CA GLN A 221 3.23 -18.83 15.54
C GLN A 221 2.44 -18.14 16.67
N MET A 222 1.26 -18.64 17.03
CA MET A 222 0.41 -18.05 18.06
C MET A 222 0.60 -18.79 19.39
N THR A 223 1.26 -18.13 20.36
CA THR A 223 1.46 -18.66 21.72
C THR A 223 0.17 -18.74 22.53
N ASP A 224 -0.86 -17.97 22.16
CA ASP A 224 -2.17 -17.99 22.79
C ASP A 224 -3.30 -17.89 21.74
N ALA A 225 -3.59 -19.01 21.09
CA ALA A 225 -4.69 -19.13 20.13
C ALA A 225 -6.09 -19.08 20.78
N SER A 226 -6.18 -18.84 22.09
CA SER A 226 -7.43 -18.98 22.83
C SER A 226 -8.36 -17.76 22.73
N THR A 227 -7.83 -16.57 22.44
CA THR A 227 -8.65 -15.35 22.41
C THR A 227 -9.65 -15.35 21.24
N PRO A 228 -10.87 -14.79 21.42
CA PRO A 228 -11.85 -14.71 20.35
C PRO A 228 -11.37 -13.98 19.09
N ASN A 229 -10.60 -12.88 19.19
CA ASN A 229 -10.16 -12.17 17.99
C ASN A 229 -9.08 -12.95 17.24
N THR A 230 -8.20 -13.65 17.95
CA THR A 230 -7.22 -14.55 17.35
C THR A 230 -7.91 -15.64 16.53
N LYS A 231 -8.95 -16.29 17.08
CA LYS A 231 -9.72 -17.30 16.33
C LYS A 231 -10.36 -16.73 15.07
N VAL A 232 -10.94 -15.53 15.15
CA VAL A 232 -11.51 -14.83 13.99
C VAL A 232 -10.43 -14.51 12.97
N TYR A 233 -9.27 -14.03 13.38
CA TYR A 233 -8.15 -13.75 12.50
C TYR A 233 -7.65 -15.00 11.79
N VAL A 234 -7.37 -16.08 12.53
CA VAL A 234 -6.89 -17.35 11.97
C VAL A 234 -7.91 -17.92 10.98
N SER A 235 -9.20 -17.93 11.34
CA SER A 235 -10.27 -18.39 10.44
C SER A 235 -10.29 -17.60 9.13
N ARG A 236 -10.15 -16.27 9.19
CA ARG A 236 -10.07 -15.42 7.99
C ARG A 236 -8.82 -15.69 7.16
N MET A 237 -7.69 -15.94 7.80
CA MET A 237 -6.44 -16.23 7.09
C MET A 237 -6.46 -17.60 6.43
N LEU A 238 -6.99 -18.63 7.09
CA LEU A 238 -7.19 -19.95 6.48
C LEU A 238 -8.15 -19.88 5.28
N PHE A 239 -9.22 -19.10 5.40
CA PHE A 239 -10.12 -18.84 4.27
C PHE A 239 -9.38 -18.14 3.11
N ALA A 240 -8.65 -17.06 3.40
CA ALA A 240 -7.95 -16.30 2.38
C ALA A 240 -6.85 -17.12 1.69
N ASP A 241 -6.08 -17.89 2.45
CA ASP A 241 -5.05 -18.81 1.95
C ASP A 241 -5.63 -19.85 0.99
N CYS A 242 -6.73 -20.49 1.39
CA CYS A 242 -7.47 -21.42 0.54
C CYS A 242 -7.90 -20.77 -0.79
N VAL A 243 -8.43 -19.55 -0.76
CA VAL A 243 -8.88 -18.82 -1.96
C VAL A 243 -7.69 -18.47 -2.86
N VAL A 244 -6.60 -17.96 -2.28
CA VAL A 244 -5.38 -17.60 -3.02
C VAL A 244 -4.75 -18.81 -3.68
N ARG A 245 -4.69 -19.95 -2.99
CA ARG A 245 -4.16 -21.20 -3.55
C ARG A 245 -5.00 -21.75 -4.69
N ARG A 246 -6.32 -21.54 -4.67
CA ARG A 246 -7.24 -22.00 -5.73
C ARG A 246 -7.34 -21.04 -6.92
N ALA A 247 -7.23 -19.74 -6.67
CA ALA A 247 -7.49 -18.68 -7.63
C ALA A 247 -6.52 -17.52 -7.43
N ALA A 248 -5.22 -17.80 -7.59
CA ALA A 248 -4.15 -16.84 -7.33
C ALA A 248 -4.26 -15.62 -8.24
N GLU A 249 -4.57 -15.83 -9.52
CA GLU A 249 -4.68 -14.75 -10.51
C GLU A 249 -5.88 -13.83 -10.21
N GLU A 250 -7.05 -14.39 -9.92
CA GLU A 250 -8.26 -13.64 -9.57
C GLU A 250 -8.10 -12.88 -8.26
N SER A 251 -7.50 -13.52 -7.25
CA SER A 251 -7.20 -12.89 -5.96
C SER A 251 -6.26 -11.71 -6.16
N ARG A 252 -5.19 -11.91 -6.95
CA ARG A 252 -4.23 -10.86 -7.31
C ARG A 252 -4.92 -9.71 -8.04
N ARG A 253 -5.75 -10.02 -9.04
CA ARG A 253 -6.50 -9.02 -9.81
C ARG A 253 -7.34 -8.14 -8.89
N LEU A 254 -8.09 -8.73 -7.96
CA LEU A 254 -8.88 -7.98 -6.99
C LEU A 254 -7.99 -7.06 -6.12
N VAL A 255 -6.90 -7.59 -5.55
CA VAL A 255 -5.99 -6.81 -4.69
C VAL A 255 -5.35 -5.63 -5.42
N LEU A 256 -5.03 -5.79 -6.71
CA LEU A 256 -4.41 -4.74 -7.51
C LEU A 256 -5.39 -3.66 -7.99
N THR A 257 -6.69 -3.92 -8.02
CA THR A 257 -7.69 -2.95 -8.48
C THR A 257 -7.74 -1.69 -7.60
N THR A 258 -8.28 -0.63 -8.19
CA THR A 258 -8.61 0.61 -7.46
C THR A 258 -9.97 0.42 -6.78
N PRO A 259 -10.11 0.72 -5.47
CA PRO A 259 -11.39 0.62 -4.79
C PRO A 259 -12.47 1.45 -5.49
N ALA A 260 -13.68 0.89 -5.57
CA ALA A 260 -14.85 1.50 -6.21
C ALA A 260 -14.71 1.76 -7.72
N SER A 261 -13.78 1.07 -8.37
CA SER A 261 -13.69 1.04 -9.82
C SER A 261 -14.57 -0.07 -10.40
N LYS A 262 -14.94 0.05 -11.68
CA LYS A 262 -15.59 -1.04 -12.43
C LYS A 262 -14.71 -2.30 -12.48
N ASP A 263 -13.40 -2.14 -12.50
CA ASP A 263 -12.44 -3.24 -12.51
C ASP A 263 -12.49 -4.04 -11.20
N GLU A 264 -12.71 -3.37 -10.06
CA GLU A 264 -12.90 -4.05 -8.78
C GLU A 264 -14.17 -4.93 -8.80
N ASP A 265 -15.28 -4.41 -9.30
CA ASP A 265 -16.53 -5.17 -9.42
C ASP A 265 -16.36 -6.39 -10.33
N LEU A 266 -15.69 -6.21 -11.48
CA LEU A 266 -15.37 -7.29 -12.39
C LEU A 266 -14.44 -8.32 -11.75
N ALA A 267 -13.37 -7.89 -11.08
CA ALA A 267 -12.43 -8.78 -10.41
C ALA A 267 -13.11 -9.58 -9.29
N LEU A 268 -13.96 -8.93 -8.50
CA LEU A 268 -14.73 -9.58 -7.45
C LEU A 268 -15.68 -10.63 -8.05
N SER A 269 -16.42 -10.30 -9.11
CA SER A 269 -17.35 -11.25 -9.76
C SER A 269 -16.66 -12.53 -10.23
N LYS A 270 -15.43 -12.40 -10.78
CA LYS A 270 -14.61 -13.54 -11.20
C LYS A 270 -14.07 -14.37 -10.03
N LEU A 271 -13.90 -13.75 -8.86
CA LEU A 271 -13.41 -14.43 -7.67
C LEU A 271 -14.53 -15.18 -6.92
N LEU A 272 -15.79 -14.74 -7.01
CA LEU A 272 -16.93 -15.30 -6.27
C LEU A 272 -17.05 -16.84 -6.32
N PRO A 273 -16.88 -17.53 -7.48
CA PRO A 273 -17.00 -18.98 -7.55
C PRO A 273 -16.02 -19.74 -6.65
N PHE A 274 -14.87 -19.13 -6.31
CA PHE A 274 -13.83 -19.75 -5.51
C PHE A 274 -14.01 -19.54 -4.00
N LEU A 275 -14.87 -18.60 -3.59
CA LEU A 275 -15.07 -18.28 -2.17
C LEU A 275 -15.82 -19.40 -1.44
N GLY A 276 -16.93 -19.89 -2.01
CA GLY A 276 -17.79 -20.90 -1.39
C GLY A 276 -17.06 -22.17 -0.96
N PRO A 277 -16.27 -22.82 -1.84
CA PRO A 277 -15.50 -24.02 -1.50
C PRO A 277 -14.43 -23.84 -0.41
N CYS A 278 -14.11 -22.60 -0.02
CA CYS A 278 -13.15 -22.28 1.04
C CYS A 278 -13.82 -21.94 2.38
N ILE A 279 -15.15 -21.87 2.43
CA ILE A 279 -15.89 -21.65 3.69
C ILE A 279 -16.05 -23.00 4.40
N PRO A 280 -15.65 -23.12 5.69
CA PRO A 280 -15.88 -24.35 6.45
C PRO A 280 -17.39 -24.69 6.53
N GLN A 281 -17.71 -25.98 6.49
CA GLN A 281 -19.10 -26.44 6.57
C GLN A 281 -19.80 -25.92 7.84
N GLY A 282 -21.05 -25.51 7.69
CA GLY A 282 -21.87 -24.97 8.80
C GLY A 282 -21.49 -23.55 9.26
N GLN A 283 -20.55 -22.88 8.59
CA GLN A 283 -20.18 -21.50 8.90
C GLN A 283 -20.76 -20.54 7.86
N ASN A 284 -21.21 -19.38 8.33
CA ASN A 284 -21.54 -18.24 7.49
C ASN A 284 -20.50 -17.15 7.74
N VAL A 285 -19.82 -16.71 6.67
CA VAL A 285 -18.81 -15.66 6.76
C VAL A 285 -19.23 -14.49 5.90
N GLN A 286 -19.31 -13.32 6.52
CA GLN A 286 -19.59 -12.07 5.83
C GLN A 286 -18.32 -11.26 5.71
N PHE A 287 -18.03 -10.84 4.47
CA PHE A 287 -16.92 -9.96 4.17
C PHE A 287 -17.44 -8.72 3.48
N ASP A 288 -17.04 -7.55 3.97
CA ASP A 288 -17.06 -6.37 3.13
C ASP A 288 -15.84 -6.40 2.17
N LYS A 289 -15.92 -5.65 1.08
CA LYS A 289 -14.86 -5.60 0.06
C LYS A 289 -13.48 -5.17 0.62
N THR A 290 -13.47 -4.38 1.69
CA THR A 290 -12.25 -3.89 2.33
C THR A 290 -11.56 -5.00 3.11
N VAL A 291 -12.32 -5.72 3.94
CA VAL A 291 -11.82 -6.87 4.69
C VAL A 291 -11.36 -7.95 3.72
N LEU A 292 -12.17 -8.28 2.71
CA LEU A 292 -11.83 -9.30 1.72
C LEU A 292 -10.52 -8.96 1.00
N SER A 293 -10.38 -7.74 0.48
CA SER A 293 -9.14 -7.32 -0.20
C SER A 293 -7.93 -7.34 0.75
N GLY A 294 -8.11 -6.94 2.01
CA GLY A 294 -7.04 -6.94 3.01
C GLY A 294 -6.53 -8.33 3.36
N ILE A 295 -7.42 -9.29 3.61
CA ILE A 295 -7.02 -10.67 3.95
C ILE A 295 -6.44 -11.41 2.75
N LEU A 296 -6.97 -11.17 1.54
CA LEU A 296 -6.41 -11.75 0.31
C LEU A 296 -5.01 -11.17 0.02
N ALA A 297 -4.82 -9.87 0.22
CA ALA A 297 -3.50 -9.26 0.07
C ALA A 297 -2.49 -9.81 1.08
N GLU A 298 -2.92 -10.04 2.33
CA GLU A 298 -2.06 -10.65 3.35
C GLU A 298 -1.66 -12.08 2.96
N ALA A 299 -2.62 -12.92 2.55
CA ALA A 299 -2.35 -14.28 2.12
C ALA A 299 -1.44 -14.30 0.88
N LEU A 300 -1.75 -13.52 -0.16
CA LEU A 300 -0.94 -13.39 -1.37
C LEU A 300 0.50 -12.95 -1.07
N TYR A 301 0.67 -11.94 -0.22
CA TYR A 301 2.01 -11.43 0.11
C TYR A 301 2.85 -12.46 0.86
N ARG A 302 2.24 -13.19 1.80
CA ARG A 302 2.94 -14.24 2.56
C ARG A 302 3.28 -15.44 1.69
N GLU A 303 2.34 -15.88 0.84
CA GLU A 303 2.56 -16.94 -0.17
C GLU A 303 3.69 -16.56 -1.13
N ALA A 304 3.68 -15.33 -1.63
CA ALA A 304 4.72 -14.79 -2.49
C ALA A 304 6.11 -14.78 -1.83
N ARG A 305 6.20 -14.31 -0.58
CA ARG A 305 7.46 -14.30 0.18
C ARG A 305 7.97 -15.72 0.46
N SER A 306 7.08 -16.64 0.78
CA SER A 306 7.44 -18.05 1.02
C SER A 306 7.98 -18.71 -0.25
N ALA A 307 7.28 -18.55 -1.38
CA ALA A 307 7.73 -19.08 -2.68
C ALA A 307 9.09 -18.51 -3.11
N ASN A 308 9.37 -17.24 -2.82
CA ASN A 308 10.66 -16.63 -3.12
C ASN A 308 11.79 -17.11 -2.19
N ALA A 309 11.47 -17.55 -0.97
CA ALA A 309 12.45 -18.13 -0.05
C ALA A 309 12.80 -19.59 -0.39
N GLU A 310 11.95 -20.28 -1.18
CA GLU A 310 12.19 -21.63 -1.68
C GLU A 310 13.06 -21.66 -2.96
N ARG A 311 13.35 -20.50 -3.55
CA ARG A 311 14.19 -20.35 -4.76
C ARG A 311 15.67 -20.24 -4.40
#